data_AF-A0A946AHV9-F1
#
_entry.id   AF-A0A946AHV9-F1
#
_cell.length_a   1.000
_cell.length_b   1.000
_cell.length_c   1.000
_cell.angle_alpha   90.00
_cell.angle_beta   90.00
_cell.angle_gamma   90.00
#
_symmetry.space_group_name_H-M   'P 1'
#
loop_
_entity.id
_entity.type
_entity.pdbx_description
1 polymer ?
#
loop_
_entity_poly.entity_id
_entity_poly.type
_entity_poly.pdbx_seq_one_letter_code
_entity_poly.pdbx_strand_id
1 'polypeptide(L)'
;MFPGSGLSPFNLTRRARVRIYNRVLELTDHQRWESERQSAALSQDLGEHAWVWAQPRSLFDRVIEYLSAQKIGRPGYTVLQDIIGGVVRKTNRELIRRLDDLISIDLADWLSDLVEGKASLTLRRFPPPRSISQGGGFSV
;
A
#
# COMPACT_ATOMS: atom_id res chain seq x y z
N MET A 1 1.18 32.08 43.57
CA MET A 1 1.27 30.61 43.63
C MET A 1 -0.16 30.07 43.45
N PHE A 2 -0.52 29.61 42.26
CA PHE A 2 -1.89 29.10 42.03
C PHE A 2 -1.98 27.70 42.64
N PRO A 3 -2.95 27.43 43.54
CA PRO A 3 -3.13 26.10 44.09
C PRO A 3 -3.66 25.21 42.96
N GLY A 4 -2.77 24.39 42.40
CA GLY A 4 -3.13 23.37 41.44
C GLY A 4 -3.96 22.32 42.14
N SER A 5 -5.28 22.45 42.10
CA SER A 5 -6.21 21.38 42.42
C SER A 5 -5.96 20.25 41.43
N GLY A 6 -5.09 19.32 41.82
CA GLY A 6 -4.82 18.11 41.08
C GLY A 6 -6.15 17.40 40.84
N LEU A 7 -6.58 17.36 39.58
CA LEU A 7 -7.74 16.56 39.18
C LEU A 7 -7.44 15.13 39.59
N SER A 8 -8.20 14.62 40.56
CA SER A 8 -8.13 13.21 40.98
C SER A 8 -8.29 12.32 39.75
N PRO A 9 -7.51 11.23 39.58
CA PRO A 9 -7.67 10.32 38.46
C PRO A 9 -9.10 9.77 38.41
N PHE A 10 -9.96 10.36 37.57
CA PHE A 10 -11.32 9.88 37.38
C PHE A 10 -11.36 9.00 36.15
N ASN A 11 -11.83 7.76 36.32
CA ASN A 11 -12.09 6.88 35.20
C ASN A 11 -13.39 7.32 34.51
N LEU A 12 -13.26 7.88 33.31
CA LEU A 12 -14.39 8.23 32.47
C LEU A 12 -15.22 6.99 32.13
N THR A 13 -16.47 6.95 32.61
CA THR A 13 -17.41 5.90 32.21
C THR A 13 -17.57 5.88 30.69
N ARG A 14 -17.84 4.70 30.10
CA ARG A 14 -18.00 4.54 28.65
C ARG A 14 -19.01 5.55 28.08
N ARG A 15 -20.12 5.78 28.79
CA ARG A 15 -21.18 6.74 28.41
C ARG A 15 -20.69 8.19 28.44
N ALA A 16 -19.94 8.59 29.46
CA ALA A 16 -19.39 9.94 29.54
C ALA A 16 -18.36 10.18 28.43
N ARG A 17 -17.53 9.18 28.12
CA ARG A 17 -16.54 9.23 27.03
C ARG A 17 -17.20 9.41 25.67
N VAL A 18 -18.26 8.65 25.38
CA VAL A 18 -19.02 8.78 24.12
C VAL A 18 -19.65 10.17 24.00
N ARG A 19 -20.25 10.70 25.07
CA ARG A 19 -20.80 12.07 25.07
C ARG A 19 -19.73 13.11 24.76
N ILE A 20 -18.57 13.03 25.42
CA ILE A 20 -17.48 13.98 25.18
C ILE A 20 -16.99 13.88 23.74
N TYR A 21 -16.81 12.67 23.21
CA TYR A 21 -16.42 12.46 21.81
C TYR A 21 -17.42 13.08 20.84
N ASN A 22 -18.72 12.79 21.01
CA ASN A 22 -19.76 13.37 20.16
C ASN A 22 -19.76 14.90 20.28
N ARG A 23 -19.60 15.44 21.49
CA ARG A 23 -19.57 16.88 21.70
C ARG A 23 -18.38 17.56 21.02
N VAL A 24 -17.20 16.95 21.06
CA VAL A 24 -16.02 17.46 20.35
C VAL A 24 -16.24 17.43 18.85
N LEU A 25 -16.83 16.36 18.32
CA LEU A 25 -17.16 16.25 16.89
C LEU A 25 -18.16 17.33 16.45
N GLU A 26 -19.24 17.53 17.20
CA GLU A 26 -20.21 18.61 16.96
C GLU A 26 -19.55 19.99 16.97
N LEU A 27 -18.69 20.27 17.96
CA LEU A 27 -18.03 21.58 18.10
C LEU A 27 -17.01 21.86 16.99
N THR A 28 -16.44 20.81 16.40
CA THR A 28 -15.44 20.91 15.34
C THR A 28 -16.04 20.74 13.95
N ASP A 29 -17.37 20.61 13.84
CA ASP A 29 -18.08 20.31 12.59
C ASP A 29 -17.56 19.03 11.90
N HIS A 30 -17.16 18.05 12.71
CA HIS A 30 -16.70 16.75 12.24
C HIS A 30 -17.79 15.70 12.31
N GLN A 31 -17.83 14.84 11.31
CA GLN A 31 -18.72 13.69 11.26
C GLN A 31 -18.08 12.50 11.97
N ARG A 32 -18.92 11.63 12.55
CA ARG A 32 -18.44 10.36 13.10
C ARG A 32 -18.08 9.41 11.96
N TRP A 33 -17.05 8.59 12.16
CA TRP A 33 -16.78 7.48 11.27
C TRP A 33 -17.97 6.50 11.20
N GLU A 34 -18.46 6.23 10.00
CA GLU A 34 -19.51 5.27 9.68
C GLU A 34 -18.94 4.14 8.81
N SER A 35 -18.82 2.96 9.40
CA SER A 35 -17.99 1.87 8.89
C SER A 35 -18.36 1.31 7.52
N GLU A 36 -19.59 1.49 7.04
CA GLU A 36 -20.03 0.89 5.78
C GLU A 36 -19.87 1.85 4.60
N ARG A 37 -20.53 3.01 4.65
CA ARG A 37 -20.51 3.99 3.56
C ARG A 37 -19.14 4.65 3.39
N GLN A 38 -18.54 5.11 4.49
CA GLN A 38 -17.28 5.84 4.42
C GLN A 38 -16.11 4.92 4.12
N SER A 39 -16.18 3.64 4.52
CA SER A 39 -15.16 2.63 4.18
C SER A 39 -15.13 2.32 2.69
N ALA A 40 -16.29 2.17 2.05
CA ALA A 40 -16.37 1.92 0.62
C ALA A 40 -15.81 3.11 -0.19
N ALA A 41 -16.22 4.33 0.15
CA ALA A 41 -15.73 5.55 -0.50
C ALA A 41 -14.22 5.73 -0.32
N LEU A 42 -13.70 5.55 0.91
CA LEU A 42 -12.27 5.62 1.19
C LEU A 42 -11.48 4.54 0.44
N SER A 43 -12.02 3.32 0.35
CA SER A 43 -11.37 2.21 -0.38
C SER A 43 -11.29 2.48 -1.88
N GLN A 44 -12.26 3.22 -2.44
CA GLN A 44 -12.24 3.63 -3.84
C GLN A 44 -11.16 4.68 -4.10
N ASP A 45 -11.11 5.77 -3.30
CA ASP A 45 -10.08 6.82 -3.41
C ASP A 45 -8.66 6.23 -3.27
N LEU A 46 -8.47 5.36 -2.28
CA LEU A 46 -7.20 4.66 -2.08
C LEU A 46 -6.86 3.72 -3.24
N GLY A 47 -7.85 3.09 -3.87
CA GLY A 47 -7.66 2.24 -5.03
C GLY A 47 -7.08 3.01 -6.21
N GLU A 48 -7.58 4.22 -6.46
CA GLU A 48 -7.06 5.13 -7.49
C GLU A 48 -5.62 5.57 -7.17
N HIS A 49 -5.36 5.94 -5.92
CA HIS A 49 -4.02 6.33 -5.48
C HIS A 49 -3.00 5.18 -5.50
N ALA A 50 -3.43 3.96 -5.18
CA ALA A 50 -2.58 2.77 -5.11
C ALA A 50 -2.00 2.38 -6.47
N TRP A 51 -2.61 2.79 -7.58
CA TRP A 51 -2.05 2.60 -8.92
C TRP A 51 -0.76 3.39 -9.15
N VAL A 52 -0.64 4.55 -8.52
CA VAL A 52 0.55 5.40 -8.64
C VAL A 52 1.56 5.03 -7.55
N TRP A 53 1.11 4.86 -6.30
CA TRP A 53 1.96 4.55 -5.14
C TRP A 53 1.26 3.56 -4.20
N ALA A 54 1.61 2.27 -4.31
CA ALA A 54 1.06 1.20 -3.48
C ALA A 54 1.75 1.02 -2.10
N GLN A 55 2.66 1.93 -1.72
CA GLN A 55 3.37 1.82 -0.44
C GLN A 55 2.43 2.09 0.75
N PRO A 56 2.40 1.23 1.78
CA PRO A 56 1.47 1.37 2.90
C PRO A 56 1.52 2.73 3.62
N ARG A 57 2.71 3.34 3.72
CA ARG A 57 2.87 4.66 4.35
C ARG A 57 2.22 5.77 3.52
N SER A 58 2.38 5.75 2.21
CA SER A 58 1.74 6.71 1.31
C SER A 58 0.21 6.58 1.35
N LEU A 59 -0.30 5.34 1.38
CA LEU A 59 -1.73 5.09 1.53
C LEU A 59 -2.27 5.55 2.89
N PHE A 60 -1.49 5.40 3.96
CA PHE A 60 -1.85 5.94 5.27
C PHE A 60 -1.92 7.47 5.26
N ASP A 61 -0.93 8.15 4.69
CA ASP A 61 -0.93 9.61 4.59
C ASP A 61 -2.14 10.09 3.76
N ARG A 62 -2.48 9.40 2.68
CA ARG A 62 -3.68 9.67 1.87
C ARG A 62 -4.97 9.48 2.66
N VAL A 63 -5.08 8.44 3.49
CA VAL A 63 -6.22 8.25 4.39
C VAL A 63 -6.38 9.46 5.33
N ILE A 64 -5.29 9.91 5.95
CA ILE A 64 -5.36 11.02 6.89
C ILE A 64 -5.79 12.31 6.19
N GLU A 65 -5.28 12.55 4.98
CA GLU A 65 -5.69 13.66 4.13
C GLU A 65 -7.17 13.58 3.77
N TYR A 66 -7.65 12.43 3.28
CA TYR A 66 -9.04 12.21 2.92
C TYR A 66 -9.99 12.44 4.11
N LEU A 67 -9.68 11.85 5.27
CA LEU A 67 -10.47 12.02 6.48
C LEU A 67 -10.52 13.48 6.93
N SER A 68 -9.39 14.19 6.83
CA SER A 68 -9.33 15.61 7.16
C SER A 68 -10.16 16.46 6.21
N ALA A 69 -10.09 16.19 4.90
CA ALA A 69 -10.83 16.91 3.87
C ALA A 69 -12.36 16.75 4.03
N GLN A 70 -12.80 15.54 4.39
CA GLN A 70 -14.21 15.23 4.61
C GLN A 70 -14.70 15.57 6.03
N LYS A 71 -13.81 16.12 6.89
CA LYS A 71 -14.05 16.36 8.32
C LYS A 71 -14.57 15.11 9.04
N ILE A 72 -14.05 13.94 8.72
CA ILE A 72 -14.46 12.68 9.34
C ILE A 72 -13.52 12.39 10.52
N GLY A 73 -14.11 12.05 11.67
CA GLY A 73 -13.38 11.61 12.85
C GLY A 73 -12.58 10.34 12.55
N ARG A 74 -11.34 10.27 13.05
CA ARG A 74 -10.43 9.16 12.76
C ARG A 74 -11.01 7.83 13.27
N PRO A 75 -11.15 6.81 12.41
CA PRO A 75 -11.51 5.47 12.86
C PRO A 75 -10.38 4.83 13.69
N GLY A 76 -10.70 3.71 14.33
CA GLY A 76 -9.72 2.91 15.05
C GLY A 76 -8.60 2.44 14.12
N TYR A 77 -7.39 2.35 14.65
CA TYR A 77 -6.19 2.00 13.87
C TYR A 77 -6.35 0.68 13.10
N THR A 78 -6.96 -0.34 13.72
CA THR A 78 -7.24 -1.64 13.07
C THR A 78 -8.10 -1.49 11.83
N VAL A 79 -9.12 -0.61 11.86
CA VAL A 79 -9.99 -0.35 10.70
C VAL A 79 -9.18 0.24 9.54
N LEU A 80 -8.27 1.18 9.84
CA LEU A 80 -7.38 1.74 8.82
C LEU A 80 -6.44 0.70 8.23
N GLN A 81 -5.86 -0.15 9.08
CA GLN A 81 -4.99 -1.23 8.63
C GLN A 81 -5.71 -2.23 7.72
N ASP A 82 -6.95 -2.58 8.07
CA ASP A 82 -7.78 -3.51 7.28
C ASP A 82 -8.09 -2.93 5.89
N ILE A 83 -8.48 -1.65 5.83
CA ILE A 83 -8.76 -0.95 4.57
C ILE A 83 -7.50 -0.87 3.71
N ILE A 84 -6.40 -0.37 4.26
CA ILE A 84 -5.12 -0.22 3.53
C ILE A 84 -4.63 -1.59 3.04
N GLY A 85 -4.62 -2.60 3.90
CA GLY A 85 -4.24 -3.95 3.53
C GLY A 85 -5.14 -4.55 2.45
N GLY A 86 -6.44 -4.27 2.50
CA GLY A 86 -7.41 -4.67 1.48
C GLY A 86 -7.09 -4.07 0.12
N VAL A 87 -6.83 -2.76 0.08
CA VAL A 87 -6.46 -2.03 -1.15
C VAL A 87 -5.16 -2.56 -1.74
N VAL A 88 -4.09 -2.68 -0.94
CA VAL A 88 -2.79 -3.20 -1.41
C VAL A 88 -2.94 -4.60 -2.01
N ARG A 89 -3.67 -5.50 -1.33
CA ARG A 89 -3.92 -6.85 -1.84
C ARG A 89 -4.72 -6.83 -3.16
N LYS A 90 -5.71 -5.95 -3.28
CA LYS A 90 -6.52 -5.81 -4.50
C LYS A 90 -5.67 -5.31 -5.66
N THR A 91 -4.89 -4.26 -5.46
CA THR A 91 -4.01 -3.68 -6.49
C THR A 91 -2.94 -4.69 -6.92
N ASN A 92 -2.33 -5.41 -5.98
CA ASN A 92 -1.32 -6.41 -6.31
C ASN A 92 -1.92 -7.58 -7.13
N ARG A 93 -3.11 -8.08 -6.77
CA ARG A 93 -3.78 -9.10 -7.56
C ARG A 93 -4.10 -8.64 -8.98
N GLU A 94 -4.57 -7.40 -9.13
CA GLU A 94 -4.87 -6.85 -10.45
C GLU A 94 -3.60 -6.66 -11.28
N LEU A 95 -2.50 -6.19 -10.67
CA LEU A 95 -1.19 -6.09 -11.34
C LEU A 95 -0.69 -7.47 -11.81
N ILE A 96 -0.76 -8.49 -10.95
CA ILE A 96 -0.40 -9.86 -11.31
C ILE A 96 -1.29 -10.36 -12.44
N ARG A 97 -2.59 -10.10 -12.40
CA ARG A 97 -3.54 -10.52 -13.46
C ARG A 97 -3.21 -9.87 -14.80
N ARG A 98 -2.91 -8.57 -14.81
CA ARG A 98 -2.51 -7.86 -16.04
C ARG A 98 -1.16 -8.35 -16.55
N LEU A 99 -0.23 -8.65 -15.66
CA LEU A 99 1.05 -9.21 -16.03
C LEU A 99 0.87 -10.59 -16.65
N ASP A 100 0.01 -11.44 -16.09
CA ASP A 100 -0.32 -12.77 -16.63
C ASP A 100 -1.00 -12.67 -18.01
N ASP A 101 -1.98 -11.78 -18.16
CA ASP A 101 -2.66 -11.52 -19.43
C ASP A 101 -1.67 -11.03 -20.53
N LEU A 102 -0.77 -10.09 -20.18
CA LEU A 102 0.21 -9.52 -21.12
C LEU A 102 1.32 -10.51 -21.45
N ILE A 103 1.88 -11.20 -20.44
CA ILE A 103 2.92 -12.21 -20.66
C ILE A 103 2.35 -13.36 -21.48
N SER A 104 1.13 -13.83 -21.22
CA SER A 104 0.58 -14.97 -21.95
C SER A 104 0.42 -14.68 -23.45
N ILE A 105 0.01 -13.47 -23.81
CA ILE A 105 -0.16 -13.09 -25.22
C ILE A 105 1.20 -12.78 -25.87
N ASP A 106 1.99 -11.89 -25.26
CA ASP A 106 3.26 -11.45 -25.86
C ASP A 106 4.32 -12.56 -25.83
N LEU A 107 4.39 -13.37 -24.77
CA LEU A 107 5.33 -14.49 -24.70
C LEU A 107 4.93 -15.62 -25.64
N ALA A 108 3.63 -15.91 -25.79
CA ALA A 108 3.18 -16.94 -26.72
C ALA A 108 3.39 -16.52 -28.18
N ASP A 109 3.12 -15.26 -28.53
CA ASP A 109 3.43 -14.70 -29.85
C ASP A 109 4.94 -14.64 -30.08
N TRP A 110 5.73 -14.21 -29.09
CA TRP A 110 7.19 -14.15 -29.21
C TRP A 110 7.84 -15.54 -29.31
N LEU A 111 7.32 -16.53 -28.57
CA LEU A 111 7.73 -17.93 -28.71
C LEU A 111 7.29 -18.51 -30.06
N SER A 112 6.11 -18.14 -30.56
CA SER A 112 5.63 -18.59 -31.86
C SER A 112 6.44 -17.97 -33.00
N ASP A 113 6.78 -16.69 -32.95
CA ASP A 113 7.69 -16.02 -33.89
C ASP A 113 9.12 -16.57 -33.83
N LEU A 114 9.57 -17.01 -32.64
CA LEU A 114 10.86 -17.67 -32.45
C LEU A 114 10.86 -19.10 -33.02
N VAL A 115 9.78 -19.85 -32.82
CA VAL A 115 9.60 -21.22 -33.37
C VAL A 115 9.38 -21.20 -34.88
N GLU A 116 8.69 -20.18 -35.40
CA GLU A 116 8.51 -19.94 -36.84
C GLU A 116 9.76 -19.36 -37.51
N GLY A 117 10.82 -19.07 -36.74
CA GLY A 117 12.14 -18.67 -37.27
C GLY A 117 12.16 -17.28 -37.92
N LYS A 118 11.12 -16.45 -37.72
CA LYS A 118 11.05 -15.09 -38.27
C LYS A 118 11.96 -14.12 -37.50
N ALA A 119 12.24 -14.40 -36.24
CA ALA A 119 13.26 -13.68 -35.48
C ALA A 119 14.62 -14.40 -35.63
N SER A 120 15.45 -13.92 -36.56
CA SER A 120 16.88 -14.27 -36.60
C SER A 120 17.60 -13.74 -35.37
N LEU A 121 17.40 -14.38 -34.22
CA LEU A 121 18.22 -14.13 -33.04
C LEU A 121 19.52 -14.89 -33.21
N THR A 122 20.56 -14.16 -33.60
CA THR A 122 21.92 -14.47 -33.17
C THR A 122 21.90 -14.60 -31.65
N LEU A 123 21.66 -15.81 -31.15
CA LEU A 123 21.95 -16.21 -29.79
C LEU A 123 23.45 -15.98 -29.61
N ARG A 124 23.82 -14.77 -29.16
CA ARG A 124 25.17 -14.49 -28.68
C ARG A 124 25.40 -15.47 -27.54
N ARG A 125 26.12 -16.55 -27.86
CA ARG A 125 26.68 -17.46 -26.87
C ARG A 125 27.27 -16.60 -25.77
N PHE A 126 26.74 -16.76 -24.56
CA PHE A 126 27.44 -16.32 -23.36
C PHE A 126 28.86 -16.88 -23.45
N PRO A 127 29.91 -16.05 -23.30
CA PRO A 127 31.27 -16.56 -23.32
C PRO A 127 31.40 -17.58 -22.19
N PRO A 128 31.93 -18.79 -22.46
CA PRO A 128 32.13 -19.79 -21.42
C PRO A 128 33.07 -19.25 -20.34
N PRO A 129 32.92 -19.69 -19.08
CA PRO A 129 33.75 -19.23 -17.98
C PRO A 129 35.23 -19.45 -18.33
N ARG A 130 36.03 -18.38 -18.21
CA ARG A 130 37.47 -18.41 -18.47
C ARG A 130 38.11 -19.48 -17.59
N SER A 131 38.64 -20.53 -18.20
CA SER A 131 39.58 -21.44 -17.55
C SER A 131 40.81 -20.64 -17.15
N ILE A 132 41.01 -20.46 -15.84
CA ILE A 132 42.26 -19.93 -15.30
C ILE A 132 43.28 -21.08 -15.40
N SER A 133 44.10 -21.06 -16.46
CA SER A 133 45.33 -21.86 -16.52
C SER A 133 46.53 -20.94 -16.72
N GLN A 134 47.23 -20.76 -15.60
CA GLN A 134 48.70 -20.66 -15.43
C GLN A 134 49.49 -19.49 -16.03
N GLY A 135 50.35 -18.95 -15.17
CA GLY A 135 51.65 -18.34 -15.45
C GLY A 135 52.30 -18.05 -14.09
N GLY A 136 53.18 -18.91 -13.57
CA GLY A 136 54.62 -18.87 -13.85
C GLY A 136 55.22 -17.70 -13.05
N GLY A 137 55.73 -17.87 -11.83
CA GLY A 137 56.92 -18.65 -11.48
C GLY A 137 58.07 -17.67 -11.24
N PHE A 138 58.64 -17.64 -10.03
CA PHE A 138 60.03 -17.25 -9.80
C PHE A 138 60.51 -17.81 -8.45
N SER A 139 61.62 -18.53 -8.50
CA SER A 139 62.39 -19.09 -7.39
C SER A 139 63.42 -18.09 -6.86
N VAL A 140 63.73 -18.24 -5.57
CA VAL A 140 64.94 -17.86 -4.78
C VAL A 140 65.47 -16.44 -4.92
#